data_AF-A0ABD6E9T1-F1
#
_entry.id   AF-A0ABD6E9T1-F1
#
_cell.length_a   1.000
_cell.length_b   1.000
_cell.length_c   1.000
_cell.angle_alpha   90.00
_cell.angle_beta   90.00
_cell.angle_gamma   90.00
#
_symmetry.space_group_name_H-M   'P 1'
#
loop_
_entity.id
_entity.type
_entity.pdbx_description
1 polymer ?
#
loop_
_entity_poly.entity_id
_entity_poly.type
_entity_poly.pdbx_seq_one_letter_code
_entity_poly.pdbx_strand_id
1 'polypeptide(L)'
;MDLLSILQTNEPGRLLISYKGSEDARKAWEAKLLLFFEKGATSWKRQGRQFPFPLNVRFPIKFTLFDQSLILGATNPVGRKWNEIAFLHLFLMNPSSIDDYRNSVRNEVSEWFSLLNSVEGSQWLIIYDSSKARDRKNRGAVLERIKNDFPKFMDRIFEIYEGSLQTGHALELLVQSKLLNAVDSFVSYQEVQLSAKKEHFKDEDFDFIAYCTMQMNLSWLYHSLGILEHVLAKFDELDALLSLIVSHFSSTGNIPKWLASQANSIGHGCPLLMASIALKSPHEEMTLVELRTLFLAHQISFSLRIYYERIKHGSEPAQPNIKQLKTDFAAIILRYANHCLSSVYENLAALKLSYEPMELRCWTLAFCIEVSQFVGSLTESSLIENASHFACMLSVQKCHAITALSRMSRPEMSTYLSEWFESGVRRMVNSVDGSQAVSELRCLLTDETQIAHYMQKYHEGSIALLKHCDWKRQSMFMGWQLANFLL
;
A
#
# COMPACT_ATOMS: atom_id res chain seq x y z
N MET A 1 -12.54 3.87 -17.48
CA MET A 1 -12.06 3.91 -16.09
C MET A 1 -11.09 5.08 -16.00
N ASP A 2 -11.19 5.91 -14.98
CA ASP A 2 -10.16 6.94 -14.75
C ASP A 2 -9.01 6.33 -13.95
N LEU A 3 -7.86 6.10 -14.59
CA LEU A 3 -6.68 5.56 -13.91
C LEU A 3 -6.12 6.54 -12.85
N LEU A 4 -6.44 7.83 -12.96
CA LEU A 4 -6.02 8.84 -11.97
C LEU A 4 -6.79 8.70 -10.66
N SER A 5 -8.08 8.32 -10.71
CA SER A 5 -8.86 8.12 -9.49
C SER A 5 -8.31 6.98 -8.62
N ILE A 6 -7.80 5.91 -9.24
CA ILE A 6 -7.10 4.80 -8.58
C ILE A 6 -5.81 5.26 -7.87
N LEU A 7 -5.09 6.19 -8.47
CA LEU A 7 -3.90 6.78 -7.84
C LEU A 7 -4.26 7.66 -6.64
N GLN A 8 -5.44 8.27 -6.64
CA GLN A 8 -5.93 9.12 -5.56
C GLN A 8 -6.52 8.32 -4.39
N THR A 9 -6.94 7.06 -4.60
CA THR A 9 -7.57 6.23 -3.55
C THR A 9 -6.66 6.00 -2.34
N ASN A 10 -5.34 5.91 -2.53
CA ASN A 10 -4.37 5.70 -1.46
C ASN A 10 -3.23 6.73 -1.51
N GLU A 11 -3.53 7.95 -1.08
CA GLU A 11 -2.47 8.95 -0.91
C GLU A 11 -1.41 8.49 0.11
N PRO A 12 -0.13 8.78 -0.16
CA PRO A 12 0.94 8.53 0.81
C PRO A 12 0.68 9.32 2.09
N GLY A 13 0.92 8.68 3.23
CA GLY A 13 0.81 9.38 4.52
C GLY A 13 2.02 10.28 4.75
N ARG A 14 2.00 11.03 5.86
CA ARG A 14 3.08 11.94 6.25
C ARG A 14 3.68 11.48 7.58
N LEU A 15 5.00 11.52 7.70
CA LEU A 15 5.71 11.28 8.94
C LEU A 15 5.40 12.39 9.94
N LEU A 16 5.08 12.01 11.17
CA LEU A 16 4.78 12.99 12.20
C LEU A 16 6.07 13.51 12.83
N ILE A 17 6.17 14.83 12.93
CA ILE A 17 7.10 15.54 13.79
C ILE A 17 6.27 16.21 14.87
N SER A 18 6.49 15.83 16.12
CA SER A 18 5.79 16.50 17.21
C SER A 18 6.56 17.74 17.66
N TYR A 19 5.85 18.75 18.18
CA TYR A 19 6.48 19.96 18.71
C TYR A 19 5.86 20.42 20.03
N LYS A 20 6.66 21.12 20.84
CA LYS A 20 6.23 21.82 22.07
C LYS A 20 6.96 23.17 22.19
N GLY A 21 6.41 24.08 22.98
CA GLY A 21 6.98 25.41 23.23
C GLY A 21 6.39 26.51 22.32
N SER A 22 7.22 27.42 21.83
CA SER A 22 6.77 28.65 21.15
C SER A 22 6.14 28.41 19.77
N GLU A 23 4.85 28.73 19.63
CA GLU A 23 4.11 28.70 18.36
C GLU A 23 4.67 29.66 17.31
N ASP A 24 5.11 30.85 17.72
CA ASP A 24 5.68 31.85 16.80
C ASP A 24 6.98 31.32 16.17
N ALA A 25 7.83 30.71 16.99
CA ALA A 25 9.05 30.07 16.52
C ALA A 25 8.74 28.89 15.59
N ARG A 26 7.70 28.10 15.86
CA ARG A 26 7.28 27.01 14.96
C ARG A 26 6.88 27.55 13.59
N LYS A 27 5.95 28.52 13.55
CA LYS A 27 5.43 29.05 12.28
C LYS A 27 6.53 29.61 11.38
N ALA A 28 7.55 30.23 11.96
CA ALA A 28 8.69 30.79 11.23
C ALA A 28 9.54 29.73 10.47
N TRP A 29 9.53 28.47 10.93
CA TRP A 29 10.43 27.42 10.43
C TRP A 29 9.72 26.22 9.82
N GLU A 30 8.47 25.96 10.19
CA GLU A 30 7.67 24.88 9.60
C GLU A 30 7.57 25.02 8.08
N ALA A 31 7.28 26.22 7.57
CA ALA A 31 7.18 26.45 6.13
C ALA A 31 8.51 26.15 5.40
N LYS A 32 9.66 26.48 6.01
CA LYS A 32 10.99 26.22 5.44
C LYS A 32 11.31 24.73 5.42
N LEU A 33 11.07 24.03 6.53
CA LEU A 33 11.27 22.58 6.62
C LEU A 33 10.36 21.84 5.64
N LEU A 34 9.08 22.21 5.54
CA LEU A 34 8.16 21.63 4.57
C LEU A 34 8.68 21.80 3.14
N LEU A 35 9.09 23.02 2.75
CA LEU A 35 9.65 23.29 1.43
C LEU A 35 10.94 22.52 1.14
N PHE A 36 11.81 22.36 2.14
CA PHE A 36 13.05 21.58 2.02
C PHE A 36 12.74 20.11 1.72
N PHE A 37 11.81 19.50 2.47
CA PHE A 37 11.47 18.09 2.31
C PHE A 37 10.58 17.79 1.10
N GLU A 38 9.78 18.75 0.63
CA GLU A 38 9.00 18.61 -0.62
C GLU A 38 9.91 18.53 -1.86
N LYS A 39 11.05 19.24 -1.84
CA LYS A 39 11.99 19.29 -2.96
C LYS A 39 13.14 18.29 -2.84
N GLY A 40 13.52 17.93 -1.61
CA GLY A 40 14.68 17.11 -1.32
C GLY A 40 14.42 15.60 -1.42
N ALA A 41 15.40 14.88 -1.95
CA ALA A 41 15.53 13.44 -1.76
C ALA A 41 16.77 13.16 -0.91
N THR A 42 16.70 12.14 -0.05
CA THR A 42 17.78 11.70 0.83
C THR A 42 18.25 10.33 0.40
N SER A 43 19.56 10.09 0.41
CA SER A 43 20.11 8.76 0.16
C SER A 43 20.08 7.95 1.45
N TRP A 44 19.32 6.86 1.47
CA TRP A 44 19.24 5.92 2.59
C TRP A 44 20.00 4.64 2.26
N LYS A 45 21.12 4.41 2.95
CA LYS A 45 21.95 3.22 2.81
C LYS A 45 21.46 2.13 3.76
N ARG A 46 20.80 1.13 3.20
CA ARG A 46 20.37 -0.08 3.92
C ARG A 46 21.38 -1.20 3.72
N GLN A 47 21.56 -2.05 4.73
CA GLN A 47 22.39 -3.26 4.65
C GLN A 47 21.55 -4.47 4.22
N GLY A 48 22.17 -5.42 3.50
CA GLY A 48 21.58 -6.71 3.14
C GLY A 48 21.39 -6.89 1.63
N ARG A 49 21.21 -8.15 1.20
CA ARG A 49 21.07 -8.52 -0.23
C ARG A 49 19.87 -7.88 -0.91
N GLN A 50 18.83 -7.52 -0.14
CA GLN A 50 17.63 -6.85 -0.64
C GLN A 50 17.87 -5.38 -1.02
N PHE A 51 19.00 -4.80 -0.60
CA PHE A 51 19.34 -3.40 -0.83
C PHE A 51 20.74 -3.26 -1.45
N PRO A 52 20.91 -3.68 -2.73
CA PRO A 52 22.20 -3.61 -3.40
C PRO A 52 22.66 -2.16 -3.68
N PHE A 53 21.74 -1.20 -3.67
CA PHE A 53 21.99 0.21 -3.90
C PHE A 53 21.29 1.07 -2.83
N PRO A 54 21.80 2.28 -2.54
CA PRO A 54 21.11 3.22 -1.66
C PRO A 54 19.73 3.58 -2.19
N LEU A 55 18.74 3.64 -1.31
CA LEU A 55 17.38 4.03 -1.63
C LEU A 55 17.28 5.57 -1.65
N ASN A 56 16.66 6.13 -2.67
CA ASN A 56 16.35 7.55 -2.72
C ASN A 56 15.00 7.78 -2.04
N VAL A 57 15.00 8.33 -0.83
CA VAL A 57 13.78 8.56 -0.04
C VAL A 57 13.37 10.02 -0.02
N ARG A 58 12.07 10.25 -0.03
CA ARG A 58 11.47 11.56 0.27
C ARG A 58 10.82 11.48 1.65
N PHE A 59 10.87 12.56 2.41
CA PHE A 59 10.25 12.61 3.73
C PHE A 59 9.05 13.55 3.71
N PRO A 60 7.85 13.10 3.33
CA PRO A 60 6.67 13.92 3.52
C PRO A 60 6.41 14.05 5.02
N ILE A 61 6.55 15.26 5.57
CA ILE A 61 6.40 15.50 7.01
C ILE A 61 5.10 16.24 7.34
N LYS A 62 4.62 16.05 8.57
CA LYS A 62 3.51 16.79 9.16
C LYS A 62 3.83 17.13 10.61
N PHE A 63 3.58 18.37 11.00
CA PHE A 63 3.73 18.80 12.38
C PHE A 63 2.47 18.52 13.20
N THR A 64 2.65 18.12 14.45
CA THR A 64 1.57 17.91 15.43
C THR A 64 2.01 18.37 16.81
N LEU A 65 1.07 18.80 17.66
CA LEU A 65 1.38 19.10 19.05
C LEU A 65 1.92 17.85 19.75
N PHE A 66 2.89 18.06 20.64
CA PHE A 66 3.47 17.02 21.46
C PHE A 66 2.42 16.41 22.37
N ASP A 67 2.34 15.08 22.33
CA ASP A 67 1.58 14.25 23.25
C ASP A 67 2.41 13.02 23.59
N GLN A 68 2.32 12.55 24.83
CA GLN A 68 3.11 11.41 25.30
C GLN A 68 2.78 10.13 24.53
N SER A 69 1.55 9.99 24.02
CA SER A 69 1.17 8.86 23.18
C SER A 69 1.94 8.83 21.85
N LEU A 70 2.52 9.94 21.37
CA LEU A 70 3.24 9.96 20.09
C LEU A 70 4.67 9.41 20.19
N ILE A 71 5.19 9.15 21.39
CA ILE A 71 6.58 8.74 21.58
C ILE A 71 6.80 7.34 21.04
N LEU A 72 7.79 7.19 20.15
CA LEU A 72 8.33 5.91 19.75
C LEU A 72 9.32 5.41 20.82
N GLY A 73 8.99 4.32 21.51
CA GLY A 73 9.89 3.66 22.46
C GLY A 73 10.43 2.33 21.96
N ALA A 74 11.66 1.99 22.35
CA ALA A 74 12.34 0.75 21.96
C ALA A 74 11.60 -0.54 22.37
N THR A 75 10.84 -0.51 23.47
CA THR A 75 10.21 -1.71 24.07
C THR A 75 8.73 -1.91 23.70
N ASN A 76 8.11 -0.99 22.95
CA ASN A 76 6.68 -1.09 22.65
C ASN A 76 6.25 -0.78 21.20
N PRO A 77 6.91 -1.30 20.13
CA PRO A 77 6.47 -1.06 18.75
C PRO A 77 5.44 -2.09 18.24
N VAL A 78 5.06 -3.10 19.04
CA VAL A 78 4.17 -4.17 18.58
C VAL A 78 2.75 -3.63 18.42
N GLY A 79 2.29 -3.55 17.17
CA GLY A 79 0.92 -3.17 16.82
C GLY A 79 0.68 -1.68 16.58
N ARG A 80 1.65 -0.79 16.84
CA ARG A 80 1.49 0.64 16.53
C ARG A 80 1.74 0.93 15.06
N LYS A 81 0.88 1.73 14.44
CA LYS A 81 1.07 2.14 13.05
C LYS A 81 2.06 3.29 12.99
N TRP A 82 2.86 3.34 11.93
CA TRP A 82 3.90 4.36 11.78
C TRP A 82 3.32 5.78 11.70
N ASN A 83 2.06 5.93 11.28
CA ASN A 83 1.34 7.20 11.20
C ASN A 83 0.67 7.63 12.51
N GLU A 84 0.82 6.85 13.58
CA GLU A 84 0.31 7.14 14.94
C GLU A 84 1.43 7.58 15.90
N ILE A 85 2.68 7.63 15.41
CA ILE A 85 3.88 7.96 16.18
C ILE A 85 4.62 9.12 15.54
N ALA A 86 5.33 9.90 16.36
CA ALA A 86 6.25 10.92 15.89
C ALA A 86 7.67 10.35 15.80
N PHE A 87 8.30 10.56 14.64
CA PHE A 87 9.69 10.14 14.41
C PHE A 87 10.71 11.15 14.95
N LEU A 88 10.27 12.37 15.25
CA LEU A 88 11.10 13.42 15.83
C LEU A 88 10.26 14.32 16.72
N HIS A 89 10.82 14.70 17.87
CA HIS A 89 10.20 15.63 18.81
C HIS A 89 11.01 16.93 18.88
N LEU A 90 10.38 18.08 18.65
CA LEU A 90 11.03 19.39 18.68
C LEU A 90 10.54 20.21 19.88
N PHE A 91 11.46 20.80 20.63
CA PHE A 91 11.12 21.84 21.59
C PHE A 91 11.59 23.19 21.07
N LEU A 92 10.66 24.10 20.79
CA LEU A 92 10.97 25.42 20.26
C LEU A 92 10.87 26.47 21.35
N MET A 93 11.89 27.32 21.46
CA MET A 93 11.94 28.40 22.44
C MET A 93 12.51 29.67 21.83
N ASN A 94 12.06 30.82 22.32
CA ASN A 94 12.54 32.13 21.89
C ASN A 94 12.77 33.13 23.04
N PRO A 95 13.39 32.71 24.18
CA PRO A 95 13.63 33.60 25.30
C PRO A 95 14.56 34.76 24.91
N SER A 96 14.22 35.94 25.41
CA SER A 96 14.90 37.21 25.10
C SER A 96 16.00 37.59 26.10
N SER A 97 16.02 36.95 27.28
CA SER A 97 17.02 37.11 28.34
C SER A 97 17.15 35.83 29.19
N ILE A 98 18.14 35.79 30.10
CA ILE A 98 18.30 34.67 31.03
C ILE A 98 17.11 34.56 31.99
N ASP A 99 16.59 35.69 32.46
CA ASP A 99 15.45 35.70 33.39
C ASP A 99 14.17 35.24 32.70
N ASP A 100 13.96 35.64 31.45
CA ASP A 100 12.87 35.14 30.62
C ASP A 100 12.96 33.61 30.51
N TYR A 101 14.11 33.07 30.10
CA TYR A 101 14.32 31.62 30.03
C TYR A 101 14.02 30.90 31.35
N ARG A 102 14.54 31.42 32.47
CA ARG A 102 14.34 30.81 33.81
C ARG A 102 12.88 30.79 34.23
N ASN A 103 12.14 31.84 33.94
CA ASN A 103 10.78 32.03 34.46
C ASN A 103 9.71 31.47 33.53
N SER A 104 9.93 31.44 32.20
CA SER A 104 8.89 31.11 31.23
C SER A 104 9.06 29.76 30.53
N VAL A 105 10.30 29.25 30.35
CA VAL A 105 10.56 28.06 29.51
C VAL A 105 11.29 26.93 30.23
N ARG A 106 12.19 27.24 31.16
CA ARG A 106 13.15 26.27 31.74
C ARG A 106 12.50 25.02 32.32
N ASN A 107 11.44 25.19 33.12
CA ASN A 107 10.76 24.06 33.75
C ASN A 107 10.09 23.16 32.70
N GLU A 108 9.38 23.77 31.75
CA GLU A 108 8.68 23.05 30.68
C GLU A 108 9.62 22.25 29.79
N VAL A 109 10.75 22.83 29.36
CA VAL A 109 11.74 22.11 28.54
C VAL A 109 12.41 21.00 29.32
N SER A 110 12.64 21.18 30.62
CA SER A 110 13.28 20.17 31.47
C SER A 110 12.36 18.96 31.69
N GLU A 111 11.07 19.18 31.91
CA GLU A 111 10.06 18.13 32.03
C GLU A 111 9.91 17.35 30.71
N TRP A 112 9.77 18.07 29.59
CA TRP A 112 9.68 17.47 28.26
C TRP A 112 10.92 16.64 27.90
N PHE A 113 12.11 17.18 28.18
CA PHE A 113 13.38 16.48 27.96
C PHE A 113 13.48 15.22 28.83
N SER A 114 13.12 15.32 30.11
CA SER A 114 13.19 14.18 31.04
C SER A 114 12.32 13.02 30.58
N LEU A 115 11.12 13.33 30.07
CA LEU A 115 10.20 12.34 29.51
C LEU A 115 10.82 11.64 28.30
N LEU A 116 11.31 12.38 27.30
CA LEU A 116 11.85 11.81 26.06
C LEU A 116 13.17 11.08 26.28
N ASN A 117 14.04 11.62 27.14
CA ASN A 117 15.33 11.01 27.44
C ASN A 117 15.21 9.72 28.27
N SER A 118 14.08 9.52 28.96
CA SER A 118 13.78 8.25 29.64
C SER A 118 13.41 7.11 28.68
N VAL A 119 13.03 7.45 27.43
CA VAL A 119 12.61 6.49 26.42
C VAL A 119 13.76 6.22 25.45
N GLU A 120 14.28 5.00 25.49
CA GLU A 120 15.34 4.57 24.59
C GLU A 120 14.90 4.65 23.12
N GLY A 121 15.78 5.17 22.27
CA GLY A 121 15.55 5.35 20.83
C GLY A 121 14.82 6.64 20.44
N SER A 122 14.26 7.38 21.41
CA SER A 122 13.54 8.63 21.11
C SER A 122 14.46 9.69 20.48
N GLN A 123 14.03 10.25 19.34
CA GLN A 123 14.73 11.34 18.67
C GLN A 123 14.11 12.69 19.02
N TRP A 124 14.93 13.59 19.52
CA TRP A 124 14.50 14.94 19.88
C TRP A 124 15.56 16.00 19.65
N LEU A 125 15.12 17.25 19.50
CA LEU A 125 15.95 18.45 19.34
C LEU A 125 15.36 19.63 20.14
N ILE A 126 16.23 20.43 20.74
CA ILE A 126 15.89 21.72 21.34
C ILE A 126 16.32 22.82 20.37
N ILE A 127 15.37 23.64 19.94
CA ILE A 127 15.56 24.68 18.95
C ILE A 127 15.37 26.04 19.63
N TYR A 128 16.43 26.83 19.65
CA TYR A 128 16.44 28.17 20.20
C TYR A 128 16.42 29.22 19.09
N ASP A 129 15.28 29.91 18.93
CA ASP A 129 15.19 31.11 18.11
C ASP A 129 15.74 32.31 18.88
N SER A 130 16.95 32.72 18.48
CA SER A 130 17.71 33.78 19.12
C SER A 130 17.37 35.18 18.61
N SER A 131 16.41 35.33 17.69
CA SER A 131 16.10 36.62 17.05
C SER A 131 15.80 37.72 18.08
N LYS A 132 14.90 37.46 19.05
CA LYS A 132 14.57 38.41 20.13
C LYS A 132 15.75 38.72 21.07
N ALA A 133 16.62 37.74 21.33
CA ALA A 133 17.77 37.95 22.21
C ALA A 133 18.93 38.66 21.51
N ARG A 134 19.02 38.57 20.17
CA ARG A 134 19.95 39.35 19.36
C ARG A 134 19.63 40.84 19.44
N ASP A 135 18.36 41.21 19.30
CA ASP A 135 17.90 42.60 19.44
C ASP A 135 18.28 43.20 20.81
N ARG A 136 18.27 42.36 21.85
CA ARG A 136 18.61 42.74 23.23
C ARG A 136 20.07 42.51 23.61
N LYS A 137 20.94 42.11 22.68
CA LYS A 137 22.37 41.79 22.91
C LYS A 137 22.62 40.71 23.98
N ASN A 138 21.64 39.83 24.23
CA ASN A 138 21.70 38.76 25.25
C ASN A 138 21.94 37.36 24.66
N ARG A 139 22.01 37.24 23.33
CA ARG A 139 22.12 35.98 22.58
C ARG A 139 23.11 34.96 23.20
N GLY A 140 24.36 35.38 23.40
CA GLY A 140 25.43 34.50 23.88
C GLY A 140 25.14 33.97 25.29
N ALA A 141 24.77 34.86 26.20
CA ALA A 141 24.49 34.53 27.59
C ALA A 141 23.29 33.58 27.74
N VAL A 142 22.24 33.77 26.92
CA VAL A 142 21.08 32.86 26.89
C VAL A 142 21.46 31.49 26.33
N LEU A 143 22.19 31.43 25.21
CA LEU A 143 22.62 30.17 24.62
C LEU A 143 23.53 29.36 25.55
N GLU A 144 24.50 30.01 26.19
CA GLU A 144 25.37 29.37 27.18
C GLU A 144 24.56 28.83 28.36
N ARG A 145 23.57 29.61 28.83
CA ARG A 145 22.70 29.16 29.91
C ARG A 145 21.90 27.91 29.53
N ILE A 146 21.33 27.87 28.34
CA ILE A 146 20.60 26.70 27.83
C ILE A 146 21.54 25.49 27.75
N LYS A 147 22.72 25.64 27.14
CA LYS A 147 23.72 24.54 27.05
C LYS A 147 24.16 24.03 28.41
N ASN A 148 24.31 24.91 29.40
CA ASN A 148 24.67 24.54 30.76
C ASN A 148 23.58 23.73 31.49
N ASP A 149 22.30 23.91 31.13
CA ASP A 149 21.21 23.09 31.66
C ASP A 149 21.15 21.69 30.97
N PHE A 150 21.80 21.50 29.80
CA PHE A 150 21.88 20.20 29.08
C PHE A 150 23.30 19.84 28.59
N PRO A 151 24.31 19.74 29.48
CA PRO A 151 25.72 19.68 29.09
C PRO A 151 26.10 18.40 28.31
N LYS A 152 25.35 17.31 28.49
CA LYS A 152 25.59 16.03 27.78
C LYS A 152 24.96 15.98 26.39
N PHE A 153 24.13 16.97 26.04
CA PHE A 153 23.30 16.95 24.83
C PHE A 153 23.43 18.25 24.03
N MET A 154 24.59 18.89 24.12
CA MET A 154 24.86 20.15 23.40
C MET A 154 24.71 20.00 21.88
N ASP A 155 24.93 18.81 21.32
CA ASP A 155 24.73 18.46 19.91
C ASP A 155 23.25 18.43 19.49
N ARG A 156 22.32 18.38 20.47
CA ARG A 156 20.87 18.40 20.26
C ARG A 156 20.24 19.77 20.52
N ILE A 157 21.05 20.77 20.90
CA ILE A 157 20.63 22.16 21.05
C ILE A 157 21.08 22.95 19.83
N PHE A 158 20.11 23.48 19.09
CA PHE A 158 20.36 24.19 17.85
C PHE A 158 19.87 25.64 17.93
N GLU A 159 20.74 26.59 17.63
CA GLU A 159 20.40 28.02 17.55
C GLU A 159 19.98 28.38 16.12
N ILE A 160 18.85 29.08 16.01
CA ILE A 160 18.39 29.72 14.77
C ILE A 160 18.18 31.21 14.99
N TYR A 161 18.20 31.96 13.89
CA TYR A 161 17.76 33.35 13.87
C TYR A 161 17.35 33.75 12.46
N GLU A 162 16.42 34.69 12.39
CA GLU A 162 15.92 35.21 11.12
C GLU A 162 17.05 35.96 10.37
N GLY A 163 17.26 35.62 9.09
CA GLY A 163 18.28 36.23 8.23
C GLY A 163 19.55 35.41 7.98
N SER A 164 19.78 34.28 8.67
CA SER A 164 20.91 33.39 8.36
C SER A 164 20.51 32.14 7.59
N LEU A 165 20.79 32.19 6.28
CA LEU A 165 20.63 31.06 5.36
C LEU A 165 21.44 29.84 5.81
N GLN A 166 22.64 30.05 6.37
CA GLN A 166 23.52 28.99 6.84
C GLN A 166 22.92 28.21 8.02
N THR A 167 22.37 28.90 9.02
CA THR A 167 21.76 28.23 10.18
C THR A 167 20.47 27.52 9.80
N GLY A 168 19.68 28.08 8.87
CA GLY A 168 18.48 27.42 8.35
C GLY A 168 18.81 26.11 7.64
N HIS A 169 19.79 26.13 6.73
CA HIS A 169 20.19 24.93 6.00
C HIS A 169 20.81 23.87 6.91
N ALA A 170 21.59 24.26 7.91
CA ALA A 170 22.13 23.32 8.89
C ALA A 170 21.01 22.68 9.74
N LEU A 171 19.94 23.40 10.09
CA LEU A 171 18.77 22.81 10.75
C LEU A 171 18.07 21.79 9.84
N GLU A 172 17.86 22.13 8.56
CA GLU A 172 17.25 21.23 7.57
C GLU A 172 17.99 19.89 7.50
N LEU A 173 19.32 19.93 7.36
CA LEU A 173 20.18 18.74 7.32
C LEU A 173 20.17 17.96 8.64
N LEU A 174 20.14 18.66 9.78
CA LEU A 174 20.07 18.03 11.10
C LEU A 174 18.73 17.30 11.29
N VAL A 175 17.62 17.93 10.92
CA VAL A 175 16.28 17.33 10.98
C VAL A 175 16.19 16.13 10.04
N GLN A 176 16.71 16.25 8.80
CA GLN A 176 16.78 15.14 7.85
C GLN A 176 17.56 13.95 8.40
N SER A 177 18.74 14.20 8.98
CA SER A 177 19.57 13.16 9.60
C SER A 177 18.88 12.47 10.77
N LYS A 178 18.24 13.23 11.68
CA LYS A 178 17.51 12.67 12.81
C LYS A 178 16.29 11.86 12.38
N LEU A 179 15.53 12.33 11.38
CA LEU A 179 14.41 11.59 10.80
C LEU A 179 14.88 10.29 10.15
N LEU A 180 15.95 10.35 9.34
CA LEU A 180 16.52 9.16 8.69
C LEU A 180 16.91 8.11 9.73
N ASN A 181 17.60 8.51 10.81
CA ASN A 181 17.99 7.59 11.88
C ASN A 181 16.78 6.98 12.62
N ALA A 182 15.72 7.77 12.87
CA ALA A 182 14.50 7.28 13.49
C ALA A 182 13.77 6.26 12.60
N VAL A 183 13.64 6.58 11.31
CA VAL A 183 13.03 5.70 10.31
C VAL A 183 13.84 4.42 10.15
N ASP A 184 15.17 4.51 10.08
CA ASP A 184 16.04 3.35 9.97
C ASP A 184 15.91 2.40 11.16
N SER A 185 15.90 2.94 12.38
CA SER A 185 15.72 2.16 13.61
C SER A 185 14.34 1.49 13.65
N PHE A 186 13.28 2.23 13.32
CA PHE A 186 11.91 1.71 13.31
C PHE A 186 11.74 0.58 12.28
N VAL A 187 12.19 0.81 11.04
CA VAL A 187 12.05 -0.16 9.95
C VAL A 187 12.87 -1.41 10.25
N SER A 188 14.11 -1.26 10.72
CA SER A 188 14.96 -2.40 11.07
C SER A 188 14.32 -3.27 12.15
N TYR A 189 13.71 -2.66 13.17
CA TYR A 189 12.94 -3.39 14.18
C TYR A 189 11.76 -4.15 13.56
N GLN A 190 10.93 -3.48 12.75
CA GLN A 190 9.75 -4.11 12.14
C GLN A 190 10.14 -5.29 11.23
N GLU A 191 11.22 -5.15 10.45
CA GLU A 191 11.72 -6.24 9.59
C GLU A 191 12.24 -7.43 10.38
N VAL A 192 12.94 -7.21 11.51
CA VAL A 192 13.36 -8.30 12.40
C VAL A 192 12.14 -9.05 12.95
N GLN A 193 11.12 -8.33 13.40
CA GLN A 193 9.89 -8.95 13.90
C GLN A 193 9.14 -9.72 12.80
N LEU A 194 9.08 -9.18 11.58
CA LEU A 194 8.49 -9.87 10.43
C LEU A 194 9.29 -11.12 10.07
N SER A 195 10.62 -11.05 10.05
CA SER A 195 11.48 -12.21 9.77
C SER A 195 11.26 -13.31 10.80
N ALA A 196 11.27 -12.96 12.09
CA ALA A 196 11.04 -13.92 13.17
C ALA A 196 9.66 -14.58 13.08
N LYS A 197 8.60 -13.82 12.76
CA LYS A 197 7.26 -14.38 12.53
C LYS A 197 7.24 -15.30 11.30
N LYS A 198 7.87 -14.88 10.20
CA LYS A 198 7.92 -15.64 8.94
C LYS A 198 8.60 -16.98 9.11
N GLU A 199 9.61 -17.11 9.97
CA GLU A 199 10.28 -18.40 10.23
C GLU A 199 9.32 -19.48 10.77
N HIS A 200 8.23 -19.06 11.42
CA HIS A 200 7.21 -19.92 12.02
C HIS A 200 5.99 -20.14 11.12
N PHE A 201 6.06 -19.84 9.81
CA PHE A 201 4.91 -19.94 8.90
C PHE A 201 4.27 -21.34 8.78
N LYS A 202 4.99 -22.37 9.23
CA LYS A 202 4.55 -23.77 9.23
C LYS A 202 3.75 -24.14 10.48
N ASP A 203 3.81 -23.32 11.53
CA ASP A 203 3.12 -23.58 12.78
C ASP A 203 1.61 -23.40 12.59
N GLU A 204 0.79 -24.26 13.21
CA GLU A 204 -0.66 -24.18 13.08
C GLU A 204 -1.24 -22.87 13.65
N ASP A 205 -0.57 -22.31 14.66
CA ASP A 205 -0.90 -21.03 15.31
C ASP A 205 -0.37 -19.80 14.57
N PHE A 206 0.33 -19.98 13.45
CA PHE A 206 0.79 -18.86 12.64
C PHE A 206 -0.39 -18.10 12.04
N ASP A 207 -0.59 -16.86 12.49
CA ASP A 207 -1.61 -15.96 11.95
C ASP A 207 -1.07 -15.17 10.75
N PHE A 208 -1.46 -15.60 9.54
CA PHE A 208 -1.07 -14.94 8.31
C PHE A 208 -1.74 -13.57 8.12
N ILE A 209 -2.95 -13.36 8.65
CA ILE A 209 -3.64 -12.06 8.59
C ILE A 209 -2.88 -11.02 9.43
N ALA A 210 -2.47 -11.41 10.64
CA ALA A 210 -1.64 -10.55 11.49
C ALA A 210 -0.27 -10.26 10.84
N TYR A 211 0.35 -11.26 10.19
CA TYR A 211 1.56 -11.05 9.42
C TYR A 211 1.36 -10.04 8.28
N CYS A 212 0.29 -10.21 7.48
CA CYS A 212 -0.07 -9.30 6.39
C CYS A 212 -0.32 -7.88 6.89
N THR A 213 -0.99 -7.72 8.04
CA THR A 213 -1.24 -6.41 8.66
C THR A 213 0.06 -5.68 8.98
N MET A 214 1.03 -6.37 9.59
CA MET A 214 2.34 -5.80 9.90
C MET A 214 3.12 -5.47 8.61
N GLN A 215 3.17 -6.40 7.66
CA GLN A 215 3.90 -6.22 6.40
C GLN A 215 3.33 -5.07 5.56
N MET A 216 2.00 -4.99 5.44
CA MET A 216 1.33 -3.91 4.69
C MET A 216 1.53 -2.56 5.39
N ASN A 217 1.48 -2.50 6.72
CA ASN A 217 1.78 -1.27 7.46
C ASN A 217 3.20 -0.76 7.15
N LEU A 218 4.20 -1.66 7.10
CA LEU A 218 5.57 -1.32 6.69
C LEU A 218 5.64 -0.90 5.21
N SER A 219 4.93 -1.60 4.31
CA SER A 219 4.81 -1.22 2.91
C SER A 219 4.22 0.19 2.72
N TRP A 220 3.24 0.60 3.54
CA TRP A 220 2.70 1.96 3.50
C TRP A 220 3.68 3.03 3.96
N LEU A 221 4.58 2.70 4.89
CA LEU A 221 5.69 3.59 5.24
C LEU A 221 6.63 3.75 4.02
N TYR A 222 7.03 2.65 3.38
CA TYR A 222 7.87 2.71 2.17
C TYR A 222 7.20 3.47 1.02
N HIS A 223 5.89 3.31 0.82
CA HIS A 223 5.12 4.11 -0.14
C HIS A 223 5.21 5.59 0.18
N SER A 224 5.05 5.95 1.46
CA SER A 224 5.16 7.34 1.91
C SER A 224 6.57 7.90 1.73
N LEU A 225 7.59 7.05 1.80
CA LEU A 225 8.98 7.41 1.51
C LEU A 225 9.30 7.49 0.00
N GLY A 226 8.37 7.09 -0.86
CA GLY A 226 8.54 7.08 -2.32
C GLY A 226 9.29 5.88 -2.88
N ILE A 227 9.41 4.78 -2.13
CA ILE A 227 10.19 3.58 -2.51
C ILE A 227 9.28 2.53 -3.16
N LEU A 228 8.63 2.90 -4.27
CA LEU A 228 7.52 2.14 -4.85
C LEU A 228 7.91 0.73 -5.33
N GLU A 229 9.09 0.56 -5.92
CA GLU A 229 9.58 -0.75 -6.37
C GLU A 229 9.75 -1.72 -5.20
N HIS A 230 10.20 -1.22 -4.05
CA HIS A 230 10.34 -2.04 -2.85
C HIS A 230 8.96 -2.43 -2.29
N VAL A 231 7.99 -1.52 -2.33
CA VAL A 231 6.61 -1.82 -1.95
C VAL A 231 6.03 -2.93 -2.82
N LEU A 232 6.19 -2.83 -4.15
CA LEU A 232 5.73 -3.86 -5.08
C LEU A 232 6.37 -5.22 -4.77
N ALA A 233 7.69 -5.25 -4.54
CA ALA A 233 8.39 -6.47 -4.15
C ALA A 233 7.85 -7.08 -2.84
N LYS A 234 7.42 -6.26 -1.88
CA LYS A 234 6.79 -6.76 -0.65
C LYS A 234 5.41 -7.40 -0.89
N PHE A 235 4.64 -6.94 -1.86
CA PHE A 235 3.41 -7.63 -2.25
C PHE A 235 3.68 -8.92 -3.02
N ASP A 236 4.72 -8.96 -3.87
CA ASP A 236 5.18 -10.21 -4.50
C ASP A 236 5.64 -11.24 -3.44
N GLU A 237 6.35 -10.79 -2.39
CA GLU A 237 6.75 -11.63 -1.26
C GLU A 237 5.55 -12.17 -0.45
N LEU A 238 4.50 -11.37 -0.25
CA LEU A 238 3.27 -11.78 0.43
C LEU A 238 2.52 -12.86 -0.36
N ASP A 239 2.36 -12.64 -1.66
CA ASP A 239 1.71 -13.58 -2.57
C ASP A 239 2.47 -14.91 -2.65
N ALA A 240 3.81 -14.86 -2.74
CA ALA A 240 4.66 -16.04 -2.69
C ALA A 240 4.61 -16.76 -1.34
N LEU A 241 4.60 -16.03 -0.22
CA LEU A 241 4.49 -16.62 1.12
C LEU A 241 3.15 -17.34 1.31
N LEU A 242 2.05 -16.78 0.82
CA LEU A 242 0.75 -17.46 0.85
C LEU A 242 0.80 -18.79 0.06
N SER A 243 1.44 -18.81 -1.11
CA SER A 243 1.64 -20.05 -1.87
C SER A 243 2.45 -21.09 -1.10
N LEU A 244 3.50 -20.67 -0.38
CA LEU A 244 4.32 -21.55 0.45
C LEU A 244 3.53 -22.13 1.64
N ILE A 245 2.71 -21.32 2.30
CA ILE A 245 1.82 -21.77 3.38
C ILE A 245 0.85 -22.82 2.84
N VAL A 246 0.15 -22.51 1.74
CA VAL A 246 -0.79 -23.45 1.10
C VAL A 246 -0.09 -24.77 0.72
N SER A 247 1.10 -24.69 0.11
CA SER A 247 1.87 -25.88 -0.26
C SER A 247 2.25 -26.73 0.96
N HIS A 248 2.59 -26.09 2.08
CA HIS A 248 2.91 -26.82 3.30
C HIS A 248 1.68 -27.54 3.87
N PHE A 249 0.58 -26.81 4.10
CA PHE A 249 -0.62 -27.34 4.74
C PHE A 249 -1.38 -28.36 3.88
N SER A 250 -1.35 -28.21 2.55
CA SER A 250 -1.89 -29.24 1.64
C SER A 250 -1.13 -30.58 1.74
N SER A 251 0.18 -30.55 2.03
CA SER A 251 0.97 -31.78 2.22
C SER A 251 0.72 -32.48 3.56
N THR A 252 0.33 -31.73 4.60
CA THR A 252 0.00 -32.28 5.92
C THR A 252 -1.46 -32.72 6.02
N GLY A 253 -2.33 -32.25 5.12
CA GLY A 253 -3.77 -32.51 5.15
C GLY A 253 -4.53 -31.63 6.14
N ASN A 254 -3.87 -30.65 6.74
CA ASN A 254 -4.47 -29.71 7.68
C ASN A 254 -4.83 -28.38 6.99
N ILE A 255 -5.75 -27.62 7.58
CA ILE A 255 -6.05 -26.25 7.19
C ILE A 255 -5.45 -25.32 8.25
N PRO A 256 -4.73 -24.25 7.88
CA PRO A 256 -4.21 -23.27 8.85
C PRO A 256 -5.33 -22.70 9.74
N LYS A 257 -5.07 -22.47 11.03
CA LYS A 257 -6.10 -21.98 11.97
C LYS A 257 -6.72 -20.65 11.54
N TRP A 258 -5.90 -19.73 11.01
CA TRP A 258 -6.37 -18.43 10.50
C TRP A 258 -7.34 -18.57 9.33
N LEU A 259 -7.30 -19.68 8.57
CA LEU A 259 -8.17 -19.94 7.41
C LEU A 259 -9.34 -20.87 7.76
N ALA A 260 -9.25 -21.64 8.84
CA ALA A 260 -10.22 -22.68 9.17
C ALA A 260 -11.65 -22.17 9.35
N SER A 261 -11.83 -21.00 9.97
CA SER A 261 -13.16 -20.36 10.14
C SER A 261 -13.77 -19.89 8.81
N GLN A 262 -12.93 -19.67 7.81
CA GLN A 262 -13.29 -19.16 6.48
C GLN A 262 -13.22 -20.24 5.40
N ALA A 263 -13.00 -21.50 5.77
CA ALA A 263 -12.76 -22.62 4.85
C ALA A 263 -13.94 -22.97 3.94
N ASN A 264 -15.12 -22.39 4.20
CA ASN A 264 -16.37 -22.65 3.49
C ASN A 264 -16.83 -21.49 2.58
N SER A 265 -16.05 -20.40 2.50
CA SER A 265 -16.46 -19.16 1.83
C SER A 265 -15.37 -18.66 0.89
N ILE A 266 -15.78 -18.03 -0.22
CA ILE A 266 -14.88 -17.24 -1.06
C ILE A 266 -14.86 -15.76 -0.68
N GLY A 267 -15.63 -15.38 0.34
CA GLY A 267 -15.79 -14.02 0.83
C GLY A 267 -17.21 -13.81 1.34
N HIS A 268 -17.36 -12.83 2.24
CA HIS A 268 -18.68 -12.39 2.73
C HIS A 268 -19.47 -11.54 1.71
N GLY A 269 -19.04 -11.61 0.46
CA GLY A 269 -19.51 -10.93 -0.74
C GLY A 269 -18.44 -11.06 -1.83
N CYS A 270 -18.74 -10.67 -3.07
CA CYS A 270 -17.80 -10.82 -4.18
C CYS A 270 -16.50 -10.01 -3.97
N PRO A 271 -15.32 -10.65 -3.93
CA PRO A 271 -14.04 -9.94 -3.84
C PRO A 271 -13.72 -9.20 -5.14
N LEU A 272 -14.08 -7.92 -5.21
CA LEU A 272 -13.80 -7.06 -6.37
C LEU A 272 -12.37 -6.51 -6.29
N LEU A 273 -11.66 -6.55 -7.41
CA LEU A 273 -10.29 -6.06 -7.56
C LEU A 273 -10.24 -4.54 -7.37
N MET A 274 -11.13 -3.79 -8.02
CA MET A 274 -11.23 -2.33 -7.86
C MET A 274 -11.48 -1.93 -6.42
N ALA A 275 -12.37 -2.66 -5.76
CA ALA A 275 -12.71 -2.40 -4.38
C ALA A 275 -11.51 -2.65 -3.45
N SER A 276 -10.79 -3.75 -3.69
CA SER A 276 -9.63 -4.16 -2.89
C SER A 276 -8.49 -3.15 -2.93
N ILE A 277 -8.41 -2.28 -3.94
CA ILE A 277 -7.43 -1.19 -3.99
C ILE A 277 -7.58 -0.27 -2.78
N ALA A 278 -8.80 0.02 -2.32
CA ALA A 278 -9.02 0.95 -1.21
C ALA A 278 -8.61 0.38 0.17
N LEU A 279 -8.36 -0.92 0.28
CA LEU A 279 -8.06 -1.57 1.56
C LEU A 279 -6.57 -1.40 1.91
N LYS A 280 -6.28 -0.66 2.99
CA LYS A 280 -4.90 -0.48 3.48
C LYS A 280 -4.40 -1.63 4.35
N SER A 281 -5.28 -2.49 4.83
CA SER A 281 -4.95 -3.64 5.66
C SER A 281 -5.95 -4.77 5.41
N PRO A 282 -5.56 -6.04 5.63
CA PRO A 282 -6.54 -7.11 5.63
C PRO A 282 -7.51 -6.96 6.80
N HIS A 283 -8.68 -7.57 6.69
CA HIS A 283 -9.62 -7.74 7.79
C HIS A 283 -9.40 -9.10 8.45
N GLU A 284 -9.80 -9.25 9.72
CA GLU A 284 -9.54 -10.45 10.53
C GLU A 284 -10.07 -11.75 9.90
N GLU A 285 -11.16 -11.66 9.16
CA GLU A 285 -11.86 -12.82 8.56
C GLU A 285 -11.68 -12.92 7.04
N MET A 286 -10.59 -12.40 6.48
CA MET A 286 -10.39 -12.52 5.04
C MET A 286 -10.17 -13.96 4.59
N THR A 287 -10.89 -14.35 3.54
CA THR A 287 -10.71 -15.64 2.87
C THR A 287 -9.44 -15.67 2.02
N LEU A 288 -9.07 -16.87 1.57
CA LEU A 288 -7.97 -17.06 0.63
C LEU A 288 -8.16 -16.23 -0.66
N VAL A 289 -9.39 -16.17 -1.18
CA VAL A 289 -9.71 -15.45 -2.43
C VAL A 289 -9.62 -13.94 -2.22
N GLU A 290 -10.09 -13.44 -1.08
CA GLU A 290 -9.98 -12.02 -0.71
C GLU A 290 -8.52 -11.59 -0.55
N LEU A 291 -7.68 -12.39 0.12
CA LEU A 291 -6.25 -12.10 0.27
C LEU A 291 -5.52 -12.04 -1.07
N ARG A 292 -5.74 -13.01 -1.96
CA ARG A 292 -5.14 -13.02 -3.31
C ARG A 292 -5.59 -11.81 -4.13
N THR A 293 -6.89 -11.49 -4.07
CA THR A 293 -7.44 -10.31 -4.75
C THR A 293 -6.85 -9.02 -4.18
N LEU A 294 -6.66 -8.93 -2.86
CA LEU A 294 -6.01 -7.79 -2.19
C LEU A 294 -4.56 -7.62 -2.64
N PHE A 295 -3.76 -8.69 -2.66
CA PHE A 295 -2.37 -8.61 -3.10
C PHE A 295 -2.27 -8.16 -4.56
N LEU A 296 -3.09 -8.73 -5.44
CA LEU A 296 -3.17 -8.31 -6.84
C LEU A 296 -3.57 -6.83 -6.98
N ALA A 297 -4.58 -6.39 -6.23
CA ALA A 297 -5.04 -5.00 -6.26
C ALA A 297 -3.90 -4.01 -5.96
N HIS A 298 -3.11 -4.30 -4.93
CA HIS A 298 -1.95 -3.50 -4.58
C HIS A 298 -0.81 -3.64 -5.58
N GLN A 299 -0.52 -4.84 -6.09
CA GLN A 299 0.47 -5.02 -7.17
C GLN A 299 0.13 -4.16 -8.38
N ILE A 300 -1.14 -4.14 -8.82
CA ILE A 300 -1.60 -3.29 -9.93
C ILE A 300 -1.48 -1.81 -9.56
N SER A 301 -1.94 -1.40 -8.37
CA SER A 301 -1.90 0.00 -7.92
C SER A 301 -0.47 0.55 -7.85
N PHE A 302 0.47 -0.18 -7.24
CA PHE A 302 1.86 0.25 -7.13
C PHE A 302 2.59 0.19 -8.47
N SER A 303 2.33 -0.82 -9.29
CA SER A 303 2.89 -0.86 -10.63
C SER A 303 2.39 0.33 -11.47
N LEU A 304 1.11 0.73 -11.31
CA LEU A 304 0.55 1.91 -11.98
C LEU A 304 1.23 3.20 -11.49
N ARG A 305 1.48 3.34 -10.18
CA ARG A 305 2.23 4.47 -9.62
C ARG A 305 3.63 4.57 -10.20
N ILE A 306 4.36 3.45 -10.27
CA ILE A 306 5.70 3.39 -10.89
C ILE A 306 5.64 3.84 -12.35
N TYR A 307 4.64 3.39 -13.10
CA TYR A 307 4.40 3.81 -14.48
C TYR A 307 4.22 5.34 -14.59
N TYR A 308 3.38 5.93 -13.75
CA TYR A 308 3.13 7.38 -13.77
C TYR A 308 4.35 8.21 -13.35
N GLU A 309 5.11 7.78 -12.34
CA GLU A 309 6.36 8.46 -11.95
C GLU A 309 7.39 8.41 -13.08
N ARG A 310 7.49 7.28 -13.81
CA ARG A 310 8.36 7.17 -15.00
C ARG A 310 7.95 8.13 -16.13
N ILE A 311 6.65 8.30 -16.37
CA ILE A 311 6.16 9.28 -17.35
C ILE A 311 6.50 10.71 -16.91
N LYS A 312 6.25 11.04 -15.64
CA LYS A 312 6.49 12.38 -15.08
C LYS A 312 7.98 12.76 -15.12
N HIS A 313 8.86 11.80 -14.86
CA HIS A 313 10.31 11.98 -14.87
C HIS A 313 10.95 11.83 -16.27
N GLY A 314 10.21 11.34 -17.28
CA GLY A 314 10.68 11.10 -18.65
C GLY A 314 10.81 12.33 -19.56
N SER A 315 11.04 13.54 -19.01
CA SER A 315 11.21 14.79 -19.77
C SER A 315 12.64 14.99 -20.34
N GLU A 316 13.50 13.96 -20.31
CA GLU A 316 14.85 13.95 -20.91
C GLU A 316 14.87 13.25 -22.28
N PRO A 317 15.82 13.56 -23.20
CA PRO A 317 15.68 13.40 -24.65
C PRO A 317 15.68 11.95 -25.20
N ALA A 318 15.71 10.93 -24.35
CA ALA A 318 15.56 9.53 -24.72
C ALA A 318 14.20 9.00 -24.23
N GLN A 319 13.11 9.49 -24.81
CA GLN A 319 11.77 9.05 -24.40
C GLN A 319 11.56 7.55 -24.70
N PRO A 320 11.21 6.71 -23.71
CA PRO A 320 10.53 5.46 -24.02
C PRO A 320 9.22 5.80 -24.72
N ASN A 321 8.96 5.18 -25.86
CA ASN A 321 7.70 5.36 -26.59
C ASN A 321 6.54 5.09 -25.61
N ILE A 322 5.71 6.10 -25.33
CA ILE A 322 4.57 6.00 -24.39
C ILE A 322 3.69 4.79 -24.73
N LYS A 323 3.56 4.48 -26.03
CA LYS A 323 2.87 3.28 -26.51
C LYS A 323 3.51 2.00 -26.01
N GLN A 324 4.84 1.88 -26.08
CA GLN A 324 5.58 0.72 -25.58
C GLN A 324 5.40 0.58 -24.06
N LEU A 325 5.51 1.69 -23.32
CA LEU A 325 5.37 1.68 -21.87
C LEU A 325 3.96 1.24 -21.43
N LYS A 326 2.91 1.69 -22.15
CA LYS A 326 1.54 1.22 -21.95
C LYS A 326 1.41 -0.29 -22.19
N THR A 327 2.01 -0.80 -23.27
CA THR A 327 2.01 -2.23 -23.60
C THR A 327 2.75 -3.06 -22.55
N ASP A 328 3.94 -2.63 -22.12
CA ASP A 328 4.72 -3.31 -21.09
C ASP A 328 3.97 -3.37 -19.76
N PHE A 329 3.29 -2.27 -19.42
CA PHE A 329 2.49 -2.19 -18.20
C PHE A 329 1.24 -3.06 -18.27
N ALA A 330 0.53 -3.05 -19.39
CA ALA A 330 -0.60 -3.95 -19.61
C ALA A 330 -0.17 -5.43 -19.56
N ALA A 331 1.01 -5.77 -20.07
CA ALA A 331 1.61 -7.11 -19.94
C ALA A 331 1.87 -7.49 -18.47
N ILE A 332 2.33 -6.56 -17.62
CA ILE A 332 2.50 -6.79 -16.18
C ILE A 332 1.16 -7.11 -15.52
N ILE A 333 0.12 -6.32 -15.78
CA ILE A 333 -1.23 -6.56 -15.22
C ILE A 333 -1.74 -7.96 -15.62
N LEU A 334 -1.64 -8.31 -16.90
CA LEU A 334 -2.07 -9.61 -17.40
C LEU A 334 -1.33 -10.77 -16.73
N ARG A 335 -0.02 -10.64 -16.52
CA ARG A 335 0.79 -11.64 -15.80
C ARG A 335 0.34 -11.83 -14.37
N TYR A 336 0.25 -10.74 -13.60
CA TYR A 336 -0.18 -10.82 -12.20
C TYR A 336 -1.62 -11.35 -12.08
N ALA A 337 -2.53 -10.89 -12.95
CA ALA A 337 -3.91 -11.34 -12.94
C ALA A 337 -4.03 -12.84 -13.26
N ASN A 338 -3.33 -13.32 -14.28
CA ASN A 338 -3.33 -14.75 -14.60
C ASN A 338 -2.71 -15.59 -13.49
N HIS A 339 -1.63 -15.10 -12.85
CA HIS A 339 -1.04 -15.77 -11.69
C HIS A 339 -2.03 -15.86 -10.53
N CYS A 340 -2.62 -14.73 -10.13
CA CYS A 340 -3.62 -14.68 -9.05
C CYS A 340 -4.77 -15.65 -9.31
N LEU A 341 -5.36 -15.62 -10.51
CA LEU A 341 -6.47 -16.50 -10.86
C LEU A 341 -6.07 -17.98 -10.79
N SER A 342 -4.92 -18.35 -11.37
CA SER A 342 -4.43 -19.73 -11.36
C SER A 342 -4.14 -20.20 -9.94
N SER A 343 -3.43 -19.38 -9.16
CA SER A 343 -3.11 -19.63 -7.76
C SER A 343 -4.36 -19.84 -6.91
N VAL A 344 -5.43 -19.05 -7.10
CA VAL A 344 -6.70 -19.25 -6.38
C VAL A 344 -7.27 -20.65 -6.66
N TYR A 345 -7.44 -21.02 -7.93
CA TYR A 345 -7.97 -22.35 -8.28
C TYR A 345 -7.09 -23.49 -7.76
N GLU A 346 -5.77 -23.38 -7.92
CA GLU A 346 -4.81 -24.38 -7.44
C GLU A 346 -4.84 -24.50 -5.90
N ASN A 347 -4.91 -23.38 -5.18
CA ASN A 347 -4.86 -23.36 -3.73
C ASN A 347 -6.15 -23.87 -3.10
N LEU A 348 -7.31 -23.48 -3.64
CA LEU A 348 -8.61 -24.01 -3.22
C LEU A 348 -8.65 -25.53 -3.36
N ALA A 349 -8.18 -26.05 -4.50
CA ALA A 349 -8.10 -27.48 -4.76
C ALA A 349 -7.09 -28.20 -3.85
N ALA A 350 -5.90 -27.63 -3.65
CA ALA A 350 -4.84 -28.21 -2.84
C ALA A 350 -5.24 -28.35 -1.37
N LEU A 351 -5.93 -27.35 -0.82
CA LEU A 351 -6.43 -27.36 0.56
C LEU A 351 -7.77 -28.07 0.72
N LYS A 352 -8.41 -28.49 -0.38
CA LYS A 352 -9.74 -29.13 -0.39
C LYS A 352 -10.79 -28.30 0.37
N LEU A 353 -10.73 -26.98 0.23
CA LEU A 353 -11.70 -26.08 0.87
C LEU A 353 -13.08 -26.31 0.25
N SER A 354 -14.12 -26.28 1.09
CA SER A 354 -15.50 -26.32 0.60
C SER A 354 -15.90 -24.91 0.20
N TYR A 355 -16.63 -24.72 -0.89
CA TYR A 355 -17.14 -23.41 -1.27
C TYR A 355 -18.29 -23.58 -2.24
N GLU A 356 -19.14 -22.56 -2.38
CA GLU A 356 -20.20 -22.56 -3.38
C GLU A 356 -19.59 -22.34 -4.78
N PRO A 357 -19.66 -23.32 -5.70
CA PRO A 357 -18.98 -23.20 -6.99
C PRO A 357 -19.47 -22.02 -7.82
N MET A 358 -20.75 -21.63 -7.70
CA MET A 358 -21.30 -20.50 -8.47
C MET A 358 -20.79 -19.15 -7.98
N GLU A 359 -20.49 -19.00 -6.69
CA GLU A 359 -19.81 -17.79 -6.19
C GLU A 359 -18.44 -17.64 -6.83
N LEU A 360 -17.66 -18.74 -6.94
CA LEU A 360 -16.33 -18.70 -7.56
C LEU A 360 -16.42 -18.36 -9.05
N ARG A 361 -17.45 -18.83 -9.75
CA ARG A 361 -17.72 -18.46 -11.15
C ARG A 361 -18.11 -16.98 -11.28
N CYS A 362 -18.96 -16.48 -10.38
CA CYS A 362 -19.32 -15.07 -10.31
C CYS A 362 -18.09 -14.19 -10.09
N TRP A 363 -17.25 -14.52 -9.10
CA TRP A 363 -15.98 -13.84 -8.84
C TRP A 363 -15.02 -13.91 -10.05
N THR A 364 -14.85 -15.08 -10.65
CA THR A 364 -13.98 -15.24 -11.84
C THR A 364 -14.41 -14.32 -12.98
N LEU A 365 -15.73 -14.21 -13.20
CA LEU A 365 -16.27 -13.32 -14.21
C LEU A 365 -16.01 -11.85 -13.85
N ALA A 366 -16.31 -11.43 -12.62
CA ALA A 366 -16.05 -10.08 -12.12
C ALA A 366 -14.57 -9.70 -12.29
N PHE A 367 -13.68 -10.57 -11.80
CA PHE A 367 -12.24 -10.44 -11.85
C PHE A 367 -11.74 -10.24 -13.28
N CYS A 368 -12.16 -11.10 -14.22
CA CYS A 368 -11.73 -10.99 -15.61
C CYS A 368 -12.24 -9.71 -16.29
N ILE A 369 -13.44 -9.23 -15.95
CA ILE A 369 -13.98 -7.97 -16.46
C ILE A 369 -13.14 -6.80 -15.95
N GLU A 370 -12.87 -6.73 -14.64
CA GLU A 370 -12.07 -5.63 -14.07
C GLU A 370 -10.63 -5.63 -14.61
N VAL A 371 -9.99 -6.80 -14.72
CA VAL A 371 -8.67 -6.92 -15.36
C VAL A 371 -8.70 -6.43 -16.81
N SER A 372 -9.73 -6.82 -17.58
CA SER A 372 -9.90 -6.34 -18.96
C SER A 372 -10.10 -4.82 -19.00
N GLN A 373 -10.81 -4.26 -18.03
CA GLN A 373 -11.06 -2.83 -17.91
C GLN A 373 -9.77 -2.05 -17.60
N PHE A 374 -8.91 -2.57 -16.71
CA PHE A 374 -7.57 -2.01 -16.45
C PHE A 374 -6.71 -2.02 -17.71
N VAL A 375 -6.62 -3.17 -18.38
CA VAL A 375 -5.82 -3.35 -19.60
C VAL A 375 -6.33 -2.44 -20.71
N GLY A 376 -7.63 -2.42 -20.97
CA GLY A 376 -8.26 -1.60 -22.01
C GLY A 376 -8.12 -0.10 -21.79
N SER A 377 -7.88 0.35 -20.56
CA SER A 377 -7.58 1.76 -20.26
C SER A 377 -6.14 2.16 -20.64
N LEU A 378 -5.26 1.17 -20.87
CA LEU A 378 -3.87 1.37 -21.26
C LEU A 378 -3.67 1.15 -22.76
N THR A 379 -4.13 0.00 -23.26
CA THR A 379 -3.96 -0.43 -24.65
C THR A 379 -4.97 -1.54 -25.01
N GLU A 380 -5.16 -1.79 -26.30
CA GLU A 380 -5.93 -2.94 -26.76
C GLU A 380 -5.20 -4.25 -26.47
N SER A 381 -5.90 -5.26 -25.97
CA SER A 381 -5.28 -6.55 -25.57
C SER A 381 -4.63 -7.30 -26.74
N SER A 382 -5.11 -7.10 -27.97
CA SER A 382 -4.52 -7.65 -29.20
C SER A 382 -3.11 -7.11 -29.47
N LEU A 383 -2.78 -5.91 -29.00
CA LEU A 383 -1.50 -5.25 -29.24
C LEU A 383 -0.40 -5.70 -28.27
N ILE A 384 -0.69 -6.62 -27.34
CA ILE A 384 0.22 -7.05 -26.27
C ILE A 384 0.83 -8.41 -26.62
N GLU A 385 1.62 -8.47 -27.69
CA GLU A 385 2.21 -9.72 -28.21
C GLU A 385 2.96 -10.52 -27.12
N ASN A 386 3.78 -9.81 -26.32
CA ASN A 386 4.62 -10.39 -25.25
C ASN A 386 3.82 -10.94 -24.04
N ALA A 387 2.51 -10.73 -23.98
CA ALA A 387 1.64 -11.27 -22.93
C ALA A 387 0.32 -11.84 -23.50
N SER A 388 0.29 -12.15 -24.80
CA SER A 388 -0.86 -12.72 -25.51
C SER A 388 -1.38 -13.99 -24.84
N HIS A 389 -0.47 -14.88 -24.38
CA HIS A 389 -0.82 -16.09 -23.62
C HIS A 389 -1.73 -15.78 -22.41
N PHE A 390 -1.37 -14.78 -21.60
CA PHE A 390 -2.11 -14.43 -20.39
C PHE A 390 -3.47 -13.80 -20.72
N ALA A 391 -3.53 -12.94 -21.75
CA ALA A 391 -4.79 -12.39 -22.25
C ALA A 391 -5.73 -13.50 -22.73
N CYS A 392 -5.23 -14.45 -23.50
CA CYS A 392 -6.00 -15.60 -23.97
C CYS A 392 -6.51 -16.47 -22.82
N MET A 393 -5.67 -16.79 -21.83
CA MET A 393 -6.06 -17.58 -20.66
C MET A 393 -7.20 -16.92 -19.86
N LEU A 394 -7.06 -15.63 -19.55
CA LEU A 394 -8.10 -14.88 -18.84
C LEU A 394 -9.40 -14.81 -19.65
N SER A 395 -9.31 -14.65 -20.96
CA SER A 395 -10.47 -14.65 -21.86
C SER A 395 -11.21 -15.99 -21.85
N VAL A 396 -10.48 -17.11 -21.88
CA VAL A 396 -11.04 -18.45 -21.78
C VAL A 396 -11.73 -18.67 -20.43
N GLN A 397 -11.09 -18.26 -19.33
CA GLN A 397 -11.69 -18.39 -17.99
C GLN A 397 -12.96 -17.53 -17.85
N LYS A 398 -12.99 -16.34 -18.45
CA LYS A 398 -14.18 -15.50 -18.51
C LYS A 398 -15.34 -16.20 -19.22
N CYS A 399 -15.08 -16.81 -20.39
CA CYS A 399 -16.08 -17.57 -21.14
C CYS A 399 -16.58 -18.79 -20.34
N HIS A 400 -15.70 -19.57 -19.74
CA HIS A 400 -16.08 -20.69 -18.89
C HIS A 400 -16.95 -20.25 -17.69
N ALA A 401 -16.62 -19.11 -17.08
CA ALA A 401 -17.39 -18.56 -15.97
C ALA A 401 -18.82 -18.21 -16.38
N ILE A 402 -19.00 -17.44 -17.46
CA ILE A 402 -20.34 -17.08 -17.93
C ILE A 402 -21.13 -18.30 -18.43
N THR A 403 -20.50 -19.28 -19.08
CA THR A 403 -21.18 -20.53 -19.48
C THR A 403 -21.63 -21.35 -18.28
N ALA A 404 -20.88 -21.33 -17.17
CA ALA A 404 -21.32 -22.00 -15.94
C ALA A 404 -22.52 -21.28 -15.32
N LEU A 405 -22.47 -19.95 -15.25
CA LEU A 405 -23.56 -19.13 -14.73
C LEU A 405 -24.82 -19.25 -15.60
N SER A 406 -24.69 -19.32 -16.93
CA SER A 406 -25.83 -19.46 -17.84
C SER A 406 -26.55 -20.81 -17.72
N ARG A 407 -25.89 -21.81 -17.12
CA ARG A 407 -26.48 -23.13 -16.86
C ARG A 407 -27.16 -23.22 -15.49
N MET A 408 -27.11 -22.16 -14.69
CA MET A 408 -27.82 -22.10 -13.41
C MET A 408 -29.31 -22.31 -13.65
N SER A 409 -29.83 -23.41 -13.13
CA SER A 409 -31.22 -23.82 -13.41
C SER A 409 -32.22 -23.40 -12.32
N ARG A 410 -31.77 -22.71 -11.25
CA ARG A 410 -32.57 -22.45 -10.04
C ARG A 410 -32.68 -20.94 -9.76
N PRO A 411 -33.90 -20.36 -9.77
CA PRO A 411 -34.13 -18.96 -9.43
C PRO A 411 -33.59 -18.56 -8.06
N GLU A 412 -33.72 -19.45 -7.06
CA GLU A 412 -33.21 -19.26 -5.69
C GLU A 412 -31.68 -18.99 -5.67
N MET A 413 -30.92 -19.67 -6.52
CA MET A 413 -29.48 -19.47 -6.63
C MET A 413 -29.15 -18.10 -7.23
N SER A 414 -29.96 -17.61 -8.19
CA SER A 414 -29.79 -16.28 -8.76
C SER A 414 -30.03 -15.19 -7.73
N THR A 415 -31.07 -15.33 -6.91
CA THR A 415 -31.36 -14.41 -5.80
C THR A 415 -30.23 -14.43 -4.77
N TYR A 416 -29.80 -15.61 -4.34
CA TYR A 416 -28.67 -15.77 -3.41
C TYR A 416 -27.39 -15.09 -3.93
N LEU A 417 -26.98 -15.38 -5.16
CA LEU A 417 -25.77 -14.80 -5.74
C LEU A 417 -25.89 -13.29 -5.91
N SER A 418 -27.08 -12.77 -6.25
CA SER A 418 -27.33 -11.34 -6.32
C SER A 418 -27.15 -10.66 -4.96
N GLU A 419 -27.72 -11.24 -3.90
CA GLU A 419 -27.59 -10.72 -2.54
C GLU A 419 -26.14 -10.77 -2.03
N TRP A 420 -25.45 -11.89 -2.29
CA TRP A 420 -24.03 -12.07 -1.97
C TRP A 420 -23.16 -11.08 -2.75
N PHE A 421 -23.40 -10.89 -4.04
CA PHE A 421 -22.69 -9.92 -4.86
C PHE A 421 -22.88 -8.48 -4.34
N GLU A 422 -24.13 -8.08 -4.08
CA GLU A 422 -24.44 -6.76 -3.52
C GLU A 422 -23.92 -6.57 -2.08
N SER A 423 -23.78 -7.63 -1.28
CA SER A 423 -23.06 -7.57 -0.01
C SER A 423 -21.61 -7.13 -0.22
N GLY A 424 -20.94 -7.72 -1.21
CA GLY A 424 -19.56 -7.35 -1.57
C GLY A 424 -19.44 -5.89 -2.02
N VAL A 425 -20.35 -5.43 -2.88
CA VAL A 425 -20.39 -4.03 -3.33
C VAL A 425 -20.65 -3.07 -2.17
N ARG A 426 -21.62 -3.35 -1.30
CA ARG A 426 -22.00 -2.48 -0.17
C ARG A 426 -20.91 -2.33 0.88
N ARG A 427 -20.10 -3.38 1.11
CA ARG A 427 -18.96 -3.31 2.04
C ARG A 427 -17.90 -2.29 1.59
N MET A 428 -17.97 -1.82 0.35
CA MET A 428 -16.88 -1.11 -0.33
C MET A 428 -17.24 0.30 -0.82
N VAL A 429 -18.21 0.95 -0.15
CA VAL A 429 -18.96 2.21 -0.41
C VAL A 429 -18.27 3.32 -1.23
N ASN A 430 -16.93 3.43 -1.24
CA ASN A 430 -16.21 4.56 -1.83
C ASN A 430 -15.36 4.26 -3.08
N SER A 431 -15.28 3.01 -3.56
CA SER A 431 -14.25 2.59 -4.55
C SER A 431 -14.75 1.81 -5.77
N VAL A 432 -16.06 1.56 -5.85
CA VAL A 432 -16.65 0.71 -6.91
C VAL A 432 -17.29 1.54 -8.03
N ASP A 433 -17.37 2.87 -7.87
CA ASP A 433 -17.88 3.79 -8.89
C ASP A 433 -17.03 3.67 -10.17
N GLY A 434 -17.63 3.10 -11.21
CA GLY A 434 -17.00 2.89 -12.51
C GLY A 434 -16.46 1.49 -12.75
N SER A 435 -16.66 0.50 -11.87
CA SER A 435 -16.37 -0.91 -12.20
C SER A 435 -17.39 -1.45 -13.22
N GLN A 436 -16.89 -1.88 -14.38
CA GLN A 436 -17.73 -2.53 -15.40
C GLN A 436 -18.28 -3.87 -14.90
N ALA A 437 -17.52 -4.58 -14.05
CA ALA A 437 -17.97 -5.84 -13.48
C ALA A 437 -19.26 -5.67 -12.67
N VAL A 438 -19.39 -4.58 -11.90
CA VAL A 438 -20.60 -4.31 -11.13
C VAL A 438 -21.81 -4.04 -12.01
N SER A 439 -21.67 -3.20 -13.05
CA SER A 439 -22.78 -2.96 -13.97
C SER A 439 -23.18 -4.22 -14.73
N GLU A 440 -22.21 -4.98 -15.23
CA GLU A 440 -22.47 -6.15 -16.07
C GLU A 440 -23.03 -7.32 -15.25
N LEU A 441 -22.49 -7.58 -14.03
CA LEU A 441 -22.98 -8.65 -13.16
C LEU A 441 -24.36 -8.38 -12.57
N ARG A 442 -24.68 -7.12 -12.24
CA ARG A 442 -26.04 -6.75 -11.82
C ARG A 442 -27.07 -7.14 -12.89
N CYS A 443 -26.82 -6.79 -14.14
CA CYS A 443 -27.70 -7.16 -15.25
C CYS A 443 -27.76 -8.69 -15.44
N LEU A 444 -26.61 -9.36 -15.41
CA LEU A 444 -26.50 -10.81 -15.60
C LEU A 444 -27.26 -11.62 -14.55
N LEU A 445 -27.21 -11.20 -13.28
CA LEU A 445 -27.80 -11.94 -12.16
C LEU A 445 -29.31 -11.66 -11.99
N THR A 446 -29.84 -10.61 -12.61
CA THR A 446 -31.27 -10.23 -12.49
C THR A 446 -32.10 -10.48 -13.75
N ASP A 447 -31.49 -10.57 -14.93
CA ASP A 447 -32.20 -10.68 -16.22
C ASP A 447 -31.62 -11.79 -17.11
N GLU A 448 -32.38 -12.87 -17.30
CA GLU A 448 -31.99 -14.00 -18.15
C GLU A 448 -31.77 -13.59 -19.62
N THR A 449 -32.45 -12.56 -20.11
CA THR A 449 -32.25 -12.08 -21.48
C THR A 449 -30.87 -11.43 -21.65
N GLN A 450 -30.34 -10.83 -20.59
CA GLN A 450 -28.99 -10.28 -20.58
C GLN A 450 -27.92 -11.37 -20.59
N ILE A 451 -28.18 -12.53 -19.99
CA ILE A 451 -27.26 -13.68 -20.03
C ILE A 451 -26.92 -14.06 -21.47
N ALA A 452 -27.92 -14.12 -22.35
CA ALA A 452 -27.70 -14.43 -23.76
C ALA A 452 -26.85 -13.35 -24.46
N HIS A 453 -27.15 -12.07 -24.20
CA HIS A 453 -26.39 -10.95 -24.75
C HIS A 453 -24.90 -11.01 -24.34
N TYR A 454 -24.63 -11.18 -23.04
CA TYR A 454 -23.26 -11.25 -22.54
C TYR A 454 -22.53 -12.54 -22.93
N MET A 455 -23.25 -13.67 -23.03
CA MET A 455 -22.72 -14.93 -23.59
C MET A 455 -22.16 -14.68 -24.99
N GLN A 456 -22.94 -14.04 -25.85
CA GLN A 456 -22.51 -13.68 -27.20
C GLN A 456 -21.34 -12.68 -27.18
N LYS A 457 -21.49 -11.55 -26.47
CA LYS A 457 -20.46 -10.49 -26.36
C LYS A 457 -19.09 -11.05 -25.95
N TYR A 458 -19.04 -11.87 -24.90
CA TYR A 458 -17.78 -12.38 -24.38
C TYR A 458 -17.18 -13.50 -25.24
N HIS A 459 -18.00 -14.39 -25.81
CA HIS A 459 -17.49 -15.46 -26.65
C HIS A 459 -16.99 -14.94 -27.99
N GLU A 460 -17.71 -14.04 -28.66
CA GLU A 460 -17.27 -13.44 -29.93
C GLU A 460 -15.93 -12.70 -29.78
N GLY A 461 -15.83 -11.85 -28.74
CA GLY A 461 -14.57 -11.16 -28.42
C GLY A 461 -13.42 -12.12 -28.11
N SER A 462 -13.68 -13.19 -27.34
CA SER A 462 -12.67 -14.20 -27.01
C SER A 462 -12.25 -15.00 -28.24
N ILE A 463 -13.18 -15.39 -29.11
CA ILE A 463 -12.91 -16.11 -30.36
C ILE A 463 -12.01 -15.27 -31.26
N ALA A 464 -12.28 -13.97 -31.39
CA ALA A 464 -11.47 -13.05 -32.17
C ALA A 464 -10.05 -12.91 -31.61
N LEU A 465 -9.91 -12.69 -30.29
CA LEU A 465 -8.61 -12.62 -29.62
C LEU A 465 -7.80 -13.92 -29.79
N LEU A 466 -8.44 -15.08 -29.55
CA LEU A 466 -7.79 -16.39 -29.67
C LEU A 466 -7.34 -16.67 -31.10
N LYS A 467 -8.12 -16.27 -32.13
CA LYS A 467 -7.69 -16.39 -33.53
C LYS A 467 -6.49 -15.51 -33.82
N HIS A 468 -6.51 -14.27 -33.33
CA HIS A 468 -5.42 -13.32 -33.51
C HIS A 468 -4.11 -13.84 -32.90
N CYS A 469 -4.18 -14.51 -31.75
CA CYS A 469 -3.01 -15.09 -31.06
C CYS A 469 -2.70 -16.54 -31.47
N ASP A 470 -3.28 -17.06 -32.56
CA ASP A 470 -3.08 -18.43 -33.08
C ASP A 470 -3.55 -19.60 -32.17
N TRP A 471 -4.43 -19.34 -31.21
CA TRP A 471 -5.05 -20.36 -30.34
C TRP A 471 -6.27 -21.02 -31.01
N LYS A 472 -6.04 -21.65 -32.16
CA LYS A 472 -7.11 -22.15 -33.05
C LYS A 472 -8.02 -23.18 -32.37
N ARG A 473 -7.46 -24.12 -31.60
CA ARG A 473 -8.25 -25.17 -30.92
C ARG A 473 -9.19 -24.58 -29.88
N GLN A 474 -8.69 -23.70 -29.03
CA GLN A 474 -9.47 -23.01 -28.00
C GLN A 474 -10.52 -22.10 -28.63
N SER A 475 -10.18 -21.38 -29.71
CA SER A 475 -11.15 -20.57 -30.46
C SER A 475 -12.31 -21.40 -31.01
N MET A 476 -12.03 -22.57 -31.61
CA MET A 476 -13.08 -23.48 -32.09
C MET A 476 -13.94 -24.01 -30.94
N PHE A 477 -13.33 -24.35 -29.80
CA PHE A 477 -14.06 -24.81 -28.62
C PHE A 477 -14.99 -23.73 -28.05
N MET A 478 -14.54 -22.47 -27.95
CA MET A 478 -15.38 -21.33 -27.55
C MET A 478 -16.54 -21.12 -28.55
N GLY A 479 -16.27 -21.25 -29.84
CA GLY A 479 -17.31 -21.18 -30.88
C GLY A 479 -18.36 -22.28 -30.74
N TRP A 480 -17.94 -23.51 -30.46
CA TRP A 480 -18.84 -24.62 -30.17
C TRP A 480 -19.68 -24.37 -28.91
N GLN A 481 -19.07 -23.87 -27.82
CA GLN A 481 -19.80 -23.56 -26.59
C GLN A 481 -20.89 -22.51 -26.82
N LEU A 482 -20.58 -21.45 -27.57
CA LEU A 482 -21.57 -20.42 -27.91
C LEU A 482 -22.69 -20.98 -28.79
N ALA A 483 -22.36 -21.76 -29.82
CA ALA A 483 -23.35 -22.39 -30.68
C ALA A 483 -24.28 -23.33 -29.89
N ASN A 484 -23.73 -24.14 -28.98
CA ASN A 484 -24.51 -25.04 -28.13
C ASN A 484 -25.36 -24.31 -27.06
N PHE A 485 -25.13 -23.02 -26.83
CA PHE A 485 -25.99 -22.22 -25.97
C PHE A 485 -27.13 -21.56 -26.75
N LEU A 486 -26.90 -21.19 -28.01
CA LEU A 486 -27.87 -20.51 -28.87
C LEU A 486 -28.83 -21.46 -29.60
N LEU A 487 -28.41 -22.72 -29.80
CA LEU A 487 -29.19 -23.81 -30.39
C LEU A 487 -29.81 -24.67 -29.28
#